data_AF-A0A1G1BD10-F1
#
_entry.id   AF-A0A1G1BD10-F1
#
_cell.length_a   1.000
_cell.length_b   1.000
_cell.length_c   1.000
_cell.angle_alpha   90.00
_cell.angle_beta   90.00
_cell.angle_gamma   90.00
#
_symmetry.space_group_name_H-M   'P 1'
#
loop_
_entity.id
_entity.type
_entity.pdbx_description
1 polymer ?
#
loop_
_entity_poly.entity_id
_entity_poly.type
_entity_poly.pdbx_seq_one_letter_code
_entity_poly.pdbx_strand_id
1 'polypeptide(L)'
;MLGFLKICSVKILLVFLLTVFNSVVTSQANIVPLDGEPFILKNWFITKDSLKEGNLKIPPGKLWTPISSHSLSDSGNWLIKTELIIPDSFRKENLLGIFVKNIISSYEIFWDGKEIAQNGILGSNRNTEQPGEYFFNIPLSQNITHSGKHSIIIRISNHHDDSFWKWYYGGIEIGSYESGLSTQYKTYFPSFLIIGLLSVSFLFNIFLYFARNRKLEHLLFSLICFVVLLDSVVFVAPIYFNASTTFKSIPWSCCF
;
A
#
# COMPACT_ATOMS: atom_id res chain seq x y z
N MET A 1 -53.31 -27.46 -11.49
CA MET A 1 -52.49 -26.28 -11.13
C MET A 1 -51.77 -26.43 -9.77
N LEU A 2 -51.42 -27.66 -9.32
CA LEU A 2 -50.67 -27.88 -8.06
C LEU A 2 -49.26 -28.47 -8.26
N GLY A 3 -48.93 -28.99 -9.44
CA GLY A 3 -47.61 -29.60 -9.71
C GLY A 3 -46.47 -28.60 -9.97
N PHE A 4 -46.79 -27.41 -10.46
CA PHE A 4 -45.79 -26.40 -10.83
C PHE A 4 -45.18 -25.65 -9.64
N LEU A 5 -45.92 -25.48 -8.52
CA LEU A 5 -45.40 -24.78 -7.34
C LEU A 5 -44.35 -25.61 -6.58
N LYS A 6 -44.44 -26.94 -6.57
CA LYS A 6 -43.50 -27.82 -5.84
C LYS A 6 -42.12 -27.88 -6.47
N ILE A 7 -42.05 -27.84 -7.80
CA ILE A 7 -40.78 -27.92 -8.56
C ILE A 7 -39.98 -26.61 -8.42
N CYS A 8 -40.66 -25.47 -8.29
CA CYS A 8 -40.02 -24.17 -8.11
C CYS A 8 -39.34 -24.05 -6.73
N SER A 9 -39.97 -24.56 -5.68
CA SER A 9 -39.43 -24.51 -4.31
C SER A 9 -38.15 -25.35 -4.14
N VAL A 10 -38.07 -26.53 -4.77
CA VAL A 10 -36.88 -27.39 -4.72
C VAL A 10 -35.70 -26.81 -5.49
N LYS A 11 -35.95 -26.18 -6.65
CA LYS A 11 -34.88 -25.49 -7.42
C LYS A 11 -34.35 -24.26 -6.69
N ILE A 12 -35.22 -23.49 -6.04
CA ILE A 12 -34.79 -22.34 -5.23
C ILE A 12 -33.97 -22.82 -4.03
N LEU A 13 -34.37 -23.90 -3.36
CA LEU A 13 -33.61 -24.48 -2.25
C LEU A 13 -32.24 -25.03 -2.71
N LEU A 14 -32.17 -25.65 -3.89
CA LEU A 14 -30.92 -26.17 -4.46
C LEU A 14 -29.97 -25.05 -4.89
N VAL A 15 -30.49 -23.97 -5.46
CA VAL A 15 -29.72 -22.76 -5.79
C VAL A 15 -29.25 -22.08 -4.51
N PHE A 16 -30.07 -22.03 -3.46
CA PHE A 16 -29.68 -21.49 -2.15
C PHE A 16 -28.62 -22.37 -1.46
N LEU A 17 -28.72 -23.70 -1.57
CA LEU A 17 -27.70 -24.62 -1.04
C LEU A 17 -26.39 -24.52 -1.83
N LEU A 18 -26.44 -24.32 -3.14
CA LEU A 18 -25.26 -24.11 -3.98
C LEU A 18 -24.61 -22.73 -3.75
N THR A 19 -25.38 -21.68 -3.45
CA THR A 19 -24.82 -20.37 -3.10
C THR A 19 -24.27 -20.34 -1.67
N VAL A 20 -24.90 -21.06 -0.73
CA VAL A 20 -24.39 -21.16 0.65
C VAL A 20 -23.10 -22.00 0.71
N PHE A 21 -22.98 -23.07 -0.08
CA PHE A 21 -21.75 -23.89 -0.11
C PHE A 21 -20.52 -23.17 -0.70
N ASN A 22 -20.71 -22.13 -1.51
CA ASN A 22 -19.61 -21.33 -2.07
C ASN A 22 -19.10 -20.22 -1.14
N SER A 23 -19.66 -20.10 0.08
CA SER A 23 -19.24 -19.07 1.04
C SER A 23 -18.37 -19.60 2.17
N VAL A 24 -17.82 -20.82 2.05
CA VAL A 24 -16.61 -21.15 2.80
C VAL A 24 -15.50 -20.30 2.22
N VAL A 25 -15.29 -19.13 2.81
CA VAL A 25 -14.07 -18.34 2.64
C VAL A 25 -12.94 -19.19 3.21
N THR A 26 -12.46 -20.15 2.43
CA THR A 26 -11.14 -20.72 2.63
C THR A 26 -10.18 -19.57 2.40
N SER A 27 -9.65 -19.02 3.49
CA SER A 27 -8.54 -18.07 3.49
C SER A 27 -7.36 -18.71 2.78
N GLN A 28 -7.31 -18.59 1.45
CA GLN A 28 -6.27 -19.19 0.63
C GLN A 28 -4.96 -18.43 0.89
N ALA A 29 -3.91 -19.12 1.33
CA ALA A 29 -2.62 -18.48 1.59
C ALA A 29 -2.08 -17.82 0.31
N ASN A 30 -1.32 -16.74 0.47
CA ASN A 30 -0.69 -16.04 -0.66
C ASN A 30 0.41 -16.91 -1.26
N ILE A 31 0.30 -17.32 -2.51
CA ILE A 31 1.33 -18.15 -3.16
C ILE A 31 2.24 -17.23 -3.96
N VAL A 32 3.55 -17.31 -3.71
CA VAL A 32 4.53 -16.52 -4.47
C VAL A 32 4.59 -17.02 -5.94
N PRO A 33 4.33 -16.14 -6.92
CA PRO A 33 4.45 -16.45 -8.34
C PRO A 33 5.87 -16.91 -8.71
N LEU A 34 5.95 -17.83 -9.67
CA LEU A 34 7.22 -18.37 -10.14
C LEU A 34 7.95 -17.45 -11.13
N ASP A 35 7.20 -16.53 -11.76
CA ASP A 35 7.76 -15.49 -12.64
C ASP A 35 8.55 -14.43 -11.86
N GLY A 36 8.35 -14.35 -10.54
CA GLY A 36 8.99 -13.38 -9.68
C GLY A 36 8.40 -11.97 -9.81
N GLU A 37 7.28 -11.80 -10.51
CA GLU A 37 6.60 -10.51 -10.58
C GLU A 37 6.00 -10.15 -9.20
N PRO A 38 6.12 -8.89 -8.76
CA PRO A 38 5.50 -8.44 -7.52
C PRO A 38 3.98 -8.63 -7.58
N PHE A 39 3.42 -9.17 -6.51
CA PHE A 39 1.98 -9.31 -6.38
C PHE A 39 1.51 -8.84 -5.00
N ILE A 40 0.30 -8.28 -4.96
CA ILE A 40 -0.28 -7.76 -3.72
C ILE A 40 -0.72 -8.92 -2.82
N LEU A 41 -0.23 -8.92 -1.59
CA LEU A 41 -0.65 -9.85 -0.54
C LEU A 41 -2.10 -9.58 -0.13
N LYS A 42 -2.88 -10.65 -0.06
CA LYS A 42 -4.29 -10.67 0.33
C LYS A 42 -4.47 -11.38 1.68
N ASN A 43 -5.72 -11.50 2.13
CA ASN A 43 -6.11 -12.29 3.30
C ASN A 43 -5.41 -11.84 4.59
N TRP A 44 -5.52 -10.55 4.87
CA TRP A 44 -5.00 -9.94 6.09
C TRP A 44 -5.95 -10.15 7.26
N PHE A 45 -5.37 -10.49 8.39
CA PHE A 45 -6.02 -10.51 9.69
C PHE A 45 -5.51 -9.35 10.52
N ILE A 46 -6.37 -8.76 11.34
CA ILE A 46 -6.05 -7.62 12.19
C ILE A 46 -6.36 -7.93 13.65
N THR A 47 -5.62 -7.31 14.55
CA THR A 47 -5.92 -7.25 15.97
C THR A 47 -5.31 -5.99 16.57
N LYS A 48 -5.87 -5.52 17.69
CA LYS A 48 -5.38 -4.30 18.34
C LYS A 48 -4.08 -4.60 19.08
N ASP A 49 -3.07 -3.75 18.89
CA ASP A 49 -1.84 -3.89 19.64
C ASP A 49 -2.01 -3.29 21.04
N SER A 50 -1.66 -4.09 22.05
CA SER A 50 -1.60 -3.66 23.44
C SER A 50 -0.14 -3.34 23.75
N LEU A 51 0.35 -2.21 23.23
CA LEU A 51 1.72 -1.72 23.45
C LEU A 51 2.18 -1.96 24.89
N LYS A 52 3.05 -2.94 25.08
CA LYS A 52 3.99 -2.99 26.19
C LYS A 52 5.37 -2.94 25.56
N GLU A 53 6.14 -1.93 25.94
CA GLU A 53 7.45 -1.63 25.35
C GLU A 53 8.33 -2.88 25.24
N GLY A 54 9.00 -3.01 24.09
CA GLY A 54 10.26 -3.73 23.97
C GLY A 54 10.23 -5.15 23.39
N ASN A 55 9.08 -5.80 23.13
CA ASN A 55 9.05 -7.06 22.37
C ASN A 55 7.66 -7.34 21.78
N LEU A 56 7.59 -7.70 20.50
CA LEU A 56 6.36 -8.19 19.88
C LEU A 56 5.91 -9.48 20.60
N LYS A 57 4.79 -9.42 21.30
CA LYS A 57 4.09 -10.62 21.78
C LYS A 57 3.00 -10.93 20.78
N ILE A 58 3.22 -11.94 19.94
CA ILE A 58 2.23 -12.38 18.97
C ILE A 58 0.97 -12.83 19.73
N PRO A 59 -0.17 -12.14 19.57
CA PRO A 59 -1.38 -12.47 20.29
C PRO A 59 -1.94 -13.83 19.85
N PRO A 60 -2.62 -14.56 20.75
CA PRO A 60 -3.19 -15.87 20.46
C PRO A 60 -4.18 -15.82 19.29
N GLY A 61 -4.26 -16.91 18.53
CA GLY A 61 -5.02 -17.03 17.28
C GLY A 61 -6.48 -16.57 17.33
N LYS A 62 -7.14 -16.65 18.48
CA LYS A 62 -8.56 -16.26 18.66
C LYS A 62 -8.82 -14.75 18.60
N LEU A 63 -7.79 -13.91 18.74
CA LEU A 63 -7.93 -12.44 18.75
C LEU A 63 -7.80 -11.82 17.34
N TRP A 64 -7.49 -12.64 16.34
CA TRP A 64 -7.32 -12.22 14.96
C TRP A 64 -8.66 -12.26 14.23
N THR A 65 -9.06 -11.13 13.67
CA THR A 65 -10.27 -11.01 12.84
C THR A 65 -9.87 -10.67 11.41
N PRO A 66 -10.63 -11.12 10.39
CA PRO A 66 -10.37 -10.69 9.01
C PRO A 66 -10.45 -9.17 8.90
N ILE A 67 -9.50 -8.54 8.21
CA ILE A 67 -9.45 -7.08 8.13
C ILE A 67 -10.70 -6.47 7.50
N SER A 68 -11.38 -7.22 6.61
CA SER A 68 -12.64 -6.83 5.97
C SER A 68 -13.79 -6.60 6.96
N SER A 69 -13.67 -7.11 8.20
CA SER A 69 -14.68 -6.95 9.25
C SER A 69 -14.50 -5.70 10.11
N HIS A 70 -13.38 -4.98 9.96
CA HIS A 70 -13.08 -3.78 10.75
C HIS A 70 -13.34 -2.49 9.96
N SER A 71 -14.09 -1.56 10.57
CA SER A 71 -14.04 -0.14 10.17
C SER A 71 -12.75 0.46 10.71
N LEU A 72 -11.76 0.66 9.85
CA LEU A 72 -10.42 1.17 10.20
C LEU A 72 -10.42 2.69 10.47
N SER A 73 -11.50 3.23 11.05
CA SER A 73 -11.60 4.65 11.43
C SER A 73 -10.81 5.01 12.68
N ASP A 74 -10.37 4.00 13.43
CA ASP A 74 -9.85 4.20 14.78
C ASP A 74 -8.32 4.37 14.75
N SER A 75 -7.87 5.58 15.12
CA SER A 75 -6.46 5.84 15.39
C SER A 75 -5.94 4.93 16.51
N GLY A 76 -4.70 4.47 16.39
CA GLY A 76 -4.13 3.55 17.37
C GLY A 76 -3.06 2.64 16.81
N ASN A 77 -2.68 1.66 17.63
CA ASN A 77 -1.68 0.66 17.29
C ASN A 77 -2.36 -0.66 16.93
N TRP A 78 -1.92 -1.25 15.84
CA TRP A 78 -2.54 -2.40 15.22
C TRP A 78 -1.49 -3.42 14.83
N LEU A 79 -1.84 -4.69 15.00
CA LEU A 79 -1.09 -5.81 14.44
C LEU A 79 -1.90 -6.38 13.29
N ILE A 80 -1.26 -6.49 12.13
CA ILE A 80 -1.81 -7.17 10.97
C ILE A 80 -0.95 -8.37 10.62
N LYS A 81 -1.57 -9.46 10.21
CA LYS A 81 -0.90 -10.71 9.86
C LYS A 81 -1.42 -11.22 8.53
N THR A 82 -0.53 -11.75 7.72
CA THR A 82 -0.86 -12.60 6.59
C THR A 82 0.06 -13.81 6.52
N GLU A 83 -0.37 -14.81 5.77
CA GLU A 83 0.40 -16.03 5.52
C GLU A 83 0.70 -16.14 4.03
N LEU A 84 1.90 -16.58 3.72
CA LEU A 84 2.36 -16.81 2.36
C LEU A 84 3.05 -18.17 2.24
N ILE A 85 3.05 -18.70 1.03
CA ILE A 85 3.70 -19.96 0.68
C ILE A 85 4.72 -19.66 -0.43
N ILE A 86 5.98 -20.00 -0.16
CA ILE A 86 7.06 -19.99 -1.15
C ILE A 86 7.14 -21.40 -1.74
N PRO A 87 6.82 -21.59 -3.04
CA PRO A 87 6.91 -22.90 -3.68
C PRO A 87 8.34 -23.43 -3.74
N ASP A 88 8.53 -24.75 -3.69
CA ASP A 88 9.85 -25.39 -3.86
C ASP A 88 10.50 -25.08 -5.22
N SER A 89 9.68 -24.82 -6.23
CA SER A 89 10.10 -24.44 -7.58
C SER A 89 10.52 -22.96 -7.71
N PHE A 90 10.38 -22.16 -6.64
CA PHE A 90 10.86 -20.78 -6.66
C PHE A 90 12.40 -20.77 -6.71
N ARG A 91 12.96 -20.04 -7.68
CA ARG A 91 14.42 -20.01 -7.87
C ARG A 91 15.07 -19.26 -6.71
N LYS A 92 15.88 -19.98 -5.94
CA LYS A 92 16.64 -19.46 -4.79
C LYS A 92 17.60 -18.32 -5.14
N GLU A 93 17.99 -18.22 -6.40
CA GLU A 93 18.86 -17.18 -6.96
C GLU A 93 18.19 -15.80 -7.01
N ASN A 94 16.85 -15.76 -7.03
CA ASN A 94 16.12 -14.50 -7.03
C ASN A 94 16.00 -13.98 -5.60
N LEU A 95 16.62 -12.83 -5.34
CA LEU A 95 16.43 -12.10 -4.09
C LEU A 95 14.97 -11.66 -3.98
N LEU A 96 14.24 -12.10 -2.96
CA LEU A 96 12.87 -11.64 -2.71
C LEU A 96 12.90 -10.25 -2.08
N GLY A 97 11.89 -9.45 -2.38
CA GLY A 97 11.66 -8.13 -1.80
C GLY A 97 10.25 -7.99 -1.26
N ILE A 98 10.11 -7.27 -0.14
CA ILE A 98 8.83 -6.74 0.32
C ILE A 98 8.76 -5.27 -0.09
N PHE A 99 7.68 -4.89 -0.76
CA PHE A 99 7.44 -3.54 -1.24
C PHE A 99 6.19 -3.01 -0.55
N VAL A 100 6.37 -2.03 0.33
CA VAL A 100 5.27 -1.38 1.03
C VAL A 100 4.81 -0.18 0.21
N LYS A 101 3.54 -0.18 -0.22
CA LYS A 101 2.93 0.89 -1.03
C LYS A 101 1.86 1.63 -0.24
N ASN A 102 1.92 2.96 -0.28
CA ASN A 102 0.91 3.89 0.26
C ASN A 102 0.61 3.71 1.77
N ILE A 103 1.55 3.17 2.56
CA ILE A 103 1.45 3.15 4.03
C ILE A 103 2.25 4.33 4.58
N ILE A 104 1.53 5.38 4.99
CA ILE A 104 2.10 6.67 5.40
C ILE A 104 1.95 6.85 6.92
N SER A 105 2.41 5.84 7.65
CA SER A 105 2.42 5.77 9.12
C SER A 105 3.71 5.07 9.56
N SER A 106 3.96 4.98 10.86
CA SER A 106 5.11 4.20 11.35
C SER A 106 4.77 2.72 11.49
N TYR A 107 5.71 1.85 11.15
CA TYR A 107 5.51 0.40 11.24
C TYR A 107 6.79 -0.41 11.39
N GLU A 108 6.64 -1.58 12.00
CA GLU A 108 7.65 -2.65 12.10
C GLU A 108 7.15 -3.87 11.31
N ILE A 109 8.04 -4.54 10.58
CA ILE A 109 7.75 -5.76 9.83
C ILE A 109 8.49 -6.93 10.44
N PHE A 110 7.75 -8.01 10.68
CA PHE A 110 8.25 -9.26 11.22
C PHE A 110 8.03 -10.39 10.22
N TRP A 111 9.08 -11.16 9.98
CA TRP A 111 9.08 -12.38 9.18
C TRP A 111 9.25 -13.57 10.11
N ASP A 112 8.26 -14.47 10.14
CA ASP A 112 8.25 -15.64 11.02
C ASP A 112 8.51 -15.29 12.50
N GLY A 113 7.99 -14.13 12.93
CA GLY A 113 8.14 -13.61 14.29
C GLY A 113 9.46 -12.90 14.57
N LYS A 114 10.41 -12.85 13.62
CA LYS A 114 11.64 -12.07 13.74
C LYS A 114 11.48 -10.72 13.04
N GLU A 115 11.85 -9.64 13.72
CA GLU A 115 11.87 -8.31 13.11
C GLU A 115 12.89 -8.27 11.96
N ILE A 116 12.44 -7.80 10.80
CA ILE A 116 13.28 -7.67 9.59
C ILE A 116 13.47 -6.22 9.16
N ALA A 117 12.56 -5.33 9.54
CA ALA A 117 12.66 -3.92 9.19
C ALA A 117 11.74 -3.05 10.05
N GLN A 118 12.10 -1.78 10.17
CA GLN A 118 11.33 -0.73 10.84
C GLN A 118 11.33 0.53 9.97
N ASN A 119 10.16 1.14 9.79
CA ASN A 119 9.99 2.40 9.09
C ASN A 119 9.31 3.42 10.00
N GLY A 120 10.06 4.44 10.43
CA GLY A 120 9.63 5.41 11.44
C GLY A 120 9.73 4.88 12.88
N ILE A 121 9.16 5.61 13.84
CA ILE A 121 9.15 5.26 15.26
C ILE A 121 7.71 5.10 15.73
N LEU A 122 7.37 3.92 16.26
CA LEU A 122 6.03 3.66 16.77
C LEU A 122 5.77 4.47 18.04
N GLY A 123 4.60 5.10 18.09
CA GLY A 123 4.15 5.90 19.23
C GLY A 123 2.90 5.33 19.88
N SER A 124 2.67 5.69 21.14
CA SER A 124 1.38 5.47 21.81
C SER A 124 0.37 6.60 21.54
N ASN A 125 0.86 7.70 20.95
CA ASN A 125 0.11 8.89 20.61
C ASN A 125 0.82 9.68 19.50
N ARG A 126 0.15 10.71 18.98
CA ARG A 126 0.64 11.59 17.90
C ARG A 126 1.93 12.34 18.24
N ASN A 127 2.24 12.59 19.51
CA ASN A 127 3.49 13.31 19.84
C ASN A 127 4.70 12.37 19.88
N THR A 128 4.46 11.08 20.11
CA THR A 128 5.52 10.05 20.23
C THR A 128 5.75 9.26 18.95
N GLU A 129 4.77 9.23 18.05
CA GLU A 129 4.91 8.57 16.76
C GLU A 129 5.76 9.41 15.82
N GLN A 130 6.66 8.80 15.06
CA GLN A 130 7.36 9.46 13.95
C GLN A 130 7.07 8.68 12.67
N PRO A 131 6.23 9.21 11.76
CA PRO A 131 5.93 8.55 10.48
C PRO A 131 7.19 8.23 9.68
N GLY A 132 7.15 7.09 8.99
CA GLY A 132 8.26 6.61 8.16
C GLY A 132 8.31 7.23 6.75
N GLU A 133 9.24 6.71 5.95
CA GLU A 133 9.42 7.04 4.53
C GLU A 133 8.25 6.54 3.68
N TYR A 134 7.96 7.26 2.58
CA TYR A 134 6.85 6.92 1.67
C TYR A 134 7.10 5.62 0.89
N PHE A 135 8.34 5.39 0.43
CA PHE A 135 8.76 4.10 -0.12
C PHE A 135 9.68 3.41 0.86
N PHE A 136 9.33 2.16 1.16
CA PHE A 136 10.16 1.32 1.99
C PHE A 136 10.19 -0.08 1.39
N ASN A 137 11.30 -0.37 0.73
CA ASN A 137 11.53 -1.61 0.02
C ASN A 137 12.57 -2.43 0.79
N ILE A 138 12.21 -3.65 1.17
CA ILE A 138 13.04 -4.48 2.04
C ILE A 138 13.52 -5.69 1.26
N PRO A 139 14.83 -5.82 0.98
CA PRO A 139 15.37 -7.08 0.44
C PRO A 139 15.35 -8.16 1.53
N LEU A 140 14.78 -9.32 1.22
CA LEU A 140 14.75 -10.47 2.11
C LEU A 140 15.99 -11.33 1.87
N SER A 141 16.74 -11.61 2.94
CA SER A 141 17.93 -12.47 2.83
C SER A 141 17.56 -13.90 2.46
N GLN A 142 18.38 -14.56 1.65
CA GLN A 142 18.18 -15.95 1.24
C GLN A 142 18.13 -16.95 2.43
N ASN A 143 18.65 -16.55 3.59
CA ASN A 143 18.67 -17.37 4.80
C ASN A 143 17.29 -17.52 5.47
N ILE A 144 16.38 -16.56 5.24
CA ILE A 144 15.04 -16.57 5.84
C ILE A 144 13.94 -16.94 4.82
N THR A 145 14.25 -16.92 3.53
CA THR A 145 13.34 -17.24 2.42
C THR A 145 13.53 -18.68 1.95
N HIS A 146 13.21 -19.64 2.83
CA HIS A 146 13.18 -21.05 2.44
C HIS A 146 11.84 -21.39 1.77
N SER A 147 11.74 -22.57 1.16
CA SER A 147 10.47 -23.04 0.64
C SER A 147 9.54 -23.43 1.78
N GLY A 148 8.23 -23.20 1.61
CA GLY A 148 7.22 -23.55 2.59
C GLY A 148 6.38 -22.36 3.05
N LYS A 149 5.77 -22.50 4.23
CA LYS A 149 4.82 -21.55 4.78
C LYS A 149 5.53 -20.52 5.66
N HIS A 150 5.30 -19.26 5.37
CA HIS A 150 5.81 -18.12 6.14
C HIS A 150 4.68 -17.24 6.63
N SER A 151 4.98 -16.50 7.69
CA SER A 151 4.09 -15.50 8.26
C SER A 151 4.74 -14.13 8.21
N ILE A 152 3.97 -13.16 7.72
CA ILE A 152 4.33 -11.75 7.79
C ILE A 152 3.40 -11.12 8.82
N ILE A 153 4.00 -10.46 9.82
CA ILE A 153 3.28 -9.66 10.79
C ILE A 153 3.78 -8.24 10.67
N ILE A 154 2.88 -7.28 10.72
CA ILE A 154 3.21 -5.87 10.67
C ILE A 154 2.54 -5.21 11.84
N ARG A 155 3.35 -4.47 12.58
CA ARG A 155 2.90 -3.65 13.68
C ARG A 155 2.88 -2.22 13.21
N ILE A 156 1.70 -1.64 13.18
CA ILE A 156 1.46 -0.31 12.65
C ILE A 156 1.03 0.59 13.80
N SER A 157 1.66 1.75 13.90
CA SER A 157 1.17 2.86 14.71
C SER A 157 0.53 3.88 13.77
N ASN A 158 -0.69 4.30 14.09
CA ASN A 158 -1.48 5.18 13.25
C ASN A 158 -2.14 6.29 14.09
N HIS A 159 -1.34 7.19 14.64
CA HIS A 159 -1.81 8.35 15.41
C HIS A 159 -1.73 9.67 14.63
N HIS A 160 -0.94 9.72 13.56
CA HIS A 160 -0.84 10.87 12.66
C HIS A 160 -1.81 10.86 11.48
N ASP A 161 -2.44 9.73 11.18
CA ASP A 161 -3.26 9.61 9.97
C ASP A 161 -4.75 9.73 10.32
N ASP A 162 -5.28 10.92 10.04
CA ASP A 162 -6.71 11.28 10.20
C ASP A 162 -7.58 10.75 9.03
N SER A 163 -7.01 9.94 8.13
CA SER A 163 -7.65 9.56 6.86
C SER A 163 -8.20 8.13 6.89
N PHE A 164 -9.53 8.01 6.87
CA PHE A 164 -10.32 6.76 6.85
C PHE A 164 -10.05 5.77 5.69
N TRP A 165 -9.15 6.11 4.76
CA TRP A 165 -9.10 5.54 3.40
C TRP A 165 -7.79 4.85 3.03
N LYS A 166 -6.72 4.97 3.82
CA LYS A 166 -5.36 4.74 3.28
C LYS A 166 -4.89 3.29 3.28
N TRP A 167 -5.28 2.46 4.23
CA TRP A 167 -4.98 1.02 4.13
C TRP A 167 -5.72 0.37 2.95
N TYR A 168 -6.92 0.84 2.60
CA TYR A 168 -7.71 0.24 1.51
C TYR A 168 -7.05 0.39 0.12
N TYR A 169 -6.18 1.40 -0.04
CA TYR A 169 -5.36 1.64 -1.23
C TYR A 169 -3.87 1.36 -1.00
N GLY A 170 -3.49 1.03 0.23
CA GLY A 170 -2.17 0.59 0.63
C GLY A 170 -2.04 -0.91 0.44
N GLY A 171 -0.89 -1.33 -0.05
CA GLY A 171 -0.65 -2.71 -0.42
C GLY A 171 0.75 -3.11 -0.06
N ILE A 172 0.90 -4.38 0.28
CA ILE A 172 2.22 -4.95 0.46
C ILE A 172 2.38 -5.97 -0.63
N GLU A 173 3.39 -5.74 -1.45
CA GLU A 173 3.73 -6.61 -2.53
C GLU A 173 4.96 -7.42 -2.15
N ILE A 174 4.97 -8.67 -2.58
CA ILE A 174 6.14 -9.53 -2.49
C ILE A 174 6.45 -10.06 -3.88
N GLY A 175 7.73 -10.14 -4.22
CA GLY A 175 8.21 -10.60 -5.51
C GLY A 175 9.72 -10.54 -5.59
N SER A 176 10.27 -10.76 -6.78
CA SER A 176 11.69 -10.55 -7.04
C SER A 176 12.05 -9.08 -6.78
N TYR A 177 13.13 -8.84 -6.05
CA TYR A 177 13.59 -7.51 -5.68
C TYR A 177 13.87 -6.66 -6.93
N GLU A 178 14.56 -7.24 -7.92
CA GLU A 178 14.88 -6.57 -9.18
C GLU A 178 13.62 -6.24 -10.01
N SER A 179 12.69 -7.18 -10.12
CA SER A 179 11.44 -6.93 -10.87
C SER A 179 10.58 -5.88 -10.16
N GLY A 180 10.50 -5.91 -8.82
CA GLY A 180 9.74 -4.91 -8.08
C GLY A 180 10.30 -3.50 -8.17
N LEU A 181 11.63 -3.34 -8.12
CA LEU A 181 12.25 -2.05 -8.39
C LEU A 181 11.95 -1.58 -9.83
N SER A 182 12.11 -2.46 -10.82
CA SER A 182 11.80 -2.14 -12.24
C SER A 182 10.35 -1.68 -12.42
N THR A 183 9.41 -2.37 -11.78
CA THR A 183 7.98 -2.06 -11.83
C THR A 183 7.65 -0.73 -11.16
N GLN A 184 8.29 -0.42 -10.01
CA GLN A 184 8.18 0.91 -9.41
C GLN A 184 8.70 2.00 -10.34
N TYR A 185 9.89 1.84 -10.93
CA TYR A 185 10.43 2.82 -11.88
C TYR A 185 9.52 3.04 -13.09
N LYS A 186 8.99 1.96 -13.68
CA LYS A 186 8.03 2.04 -14.81
C LYS A 186 6.74 2.78 -14.42
N THR A 187 6.31 2.65 -13.17
CA THR A 187 5.10 3.31 -12.67
C THR A 187 5.28 4.82 -12.55
N TYR A 188 6.45 5.29 -12.10
CA TYR A 188 6.71 6.73 -11.91
C TYR A 188 7.31 7.43 -13.13
N PHE A 189 7.86 6.68 -14.08
CA PHE A 189 8.46 7.24 -15.31
C PHE A 189 7.53 8.20 -16.08
N PRO A 190 6.23 7.90 -16.30
CA PRO A 190 5.32 8.81 -16.99
C PRO A 190 5.17 10.17 -16.27
N SER A 191 5.20 10.19 -14.94
CA SER A 191 5.11 11.44 -14.17
C SER A 191 6.28 12.37 -14.46
N PHE A 192 7.51 11.85 -14.59
CA PHE A 192 8.67 12.66 -14.97
C PHE A 192 8.59 13.19 -16.39
N LEU A 193 8.06 12.40 -17.33
CA LEU A 193 7.84 12.86 -18.70
C LEU A 193 6.86 14.04 -18.73
N ILE A 194 5.76 13.97 -17.98
CA ILE A 194 4.78 15.05 -17.88
C ILE A 194 5.41 16.31 -17.27
N ILE A 195 6.16 16.16 -16.16
CA ILE A 195 6.90 17.28 -15.53
C ILE A 195 7.86 17.92 -16.52
N GLY A 196 8.59 17.12 -17.31
CA GLY A 196 9.50 17.62 -18.34
C GLY A 196 8.78 18.40 -19.45
N LEU A 197 7.70 17.86 -19.99
CA LEU A 197 6.90 18.51 -21.05
C LEU A 197 6.27 19.83 -20.58
N LEU A 198 5.76 19.86 -19.33
CA LEU A 198 5.21 21.07 -18.73
C LEU A 198 6.29 22.11 -18.47
N SER A 199 7.48 21.69 -18.02
CA SER A 199 8.62 22.58 -17.79
C SER A 199 9.09 23.25 -19.08
N VAL A 200 9.23 22.49 -20.17
CA VAL A 200 9.60 23.05 -21.49
C VAL A 200 8.51 24.01 -21.97
N SER A 201 7.24 23.63 -21.84
CA SER A 201 6.11 24.45 -22.26
C SER A 201 6.04 25.77 -21.47
N PHE A 202 6.29 25.72 -20.17
CA PHE A 202 6.36 26.89 -19.28
C PHE A 202 7.48 27.85 -19.70
N LEU A 203 8.71 27.34 -19.81
CA LEU A 203 9.89 28.15 -20.18
C LEU A 203 9.75 28.75 -21.58
N PHE A 204 9.23 27.99 -22.54
CA PHE A 204 9.01 28.45 -23.90
C PHE A 204 7.99 29.59 -23.98
N ASN A 205 6.87 29.49 -23.26
CA ASN A 205 5.86 30.55 -23.27
C ASN A 205 6.31 31.80 -22.51
N ILE A 206 7.09 31.65 -21.43
CA ILE A 206 7.76 32.78 -20.78
C ILE A 206 8.71 33.47 -21.75
N PHE A 207 9.52 32.71 -22.48
CA PHE A 207 10.44 33.26 -23.48
C PHE A 207 9.68 34.04 -24.57
N LEU A 208 8.59 33.47 -25.10
CA LEU A 208 7.75 34.15 -26.09
C LEU A 208 7.08 35.41 -25.56
N TYR A 209 6.68 35.43 -24.28
CA TYR A 209 6.13 36.62 -23.63
C TYR A 209 7.13 37.78 -23.68
N PHE A 210 8.40 37.54 -23.32
CA PHE A 210 9.43 38.57 -23.38
C PHE A 210 9.84 38.94 -24.80
N ALA A 211 9.91 37.96 -25.72
CA ALA A 211 10.34 38.19 -27.10
C ALA A 211 9.29 38.89 -27.98
N ARG A 212 7.98 38.70 -27.71
CA ARG A 212 6.90 39.11 -28.62
C ARG A 212 5.94 40.11 -27.98
N ASN A 213 6.44 41.30 -27.67
CA ASN A 213 5.64 42.46 -27.21
C ASN A 213 4.74 42.18 -25.98
N ARG A 214 5.11 41.23 -25.11
CA ARG A 214 4.41 40.97 -23.83
C ARG A 214 2.92 40.66 -23.99
N LYS A 215 2.59 39.88 -25.02
CA LYS A 215 1.24 39.35 -25.24
C LYS A 215 0.74 38.53 -24.06
N LEU A 216 -0.38 38.95 -23.46
CA LEU A 216 -0.90 38.41 -22.20
C LEU A 216 -1.30 36.93 -22.31
N GLU A 217 -1.63 36.47 -23.52
CA GLU A 217 -1.98 35.08 -23.83
C GLU A 217 -0.83 34.11 -23.47
N HIS A 218 0.42 34.48 -23.79
CA HIS A 218 1.59 33.66 -23.46
C HIS A 218 1.85 33.62 -21.96
N LEU A 219 1.58 34.72 -21.24
CA LEU A 219 1.73 34.79 -19.80
C LEU A 219 0.71 33.89 -19.09
N LEU A 220 -0.57 33.98 -19.47
CA LEU A 220 -1.63 33.14 -18.89
C LEU A 220 -1.35 31.66 -19.11
N PHE A 221 -0.96 31.27 -20.32
CA PHE A 221 -0.63 29.87 -20.61
C PHE A 221 0.57 29.39 -19.77
N SER A 222 1.63 30.20 -19.67
CA SER A 222 2.77 29.86 -18.81
C SER A 222 2.37 29.69 -17.34
N LEU A 223 1.49 30.55 -16.82
CA LEU A 223 1.03 30.48 -15.44
C LEU A 223 0.24 29.18 -15.18
N ILE A 224 -0.62 28.78 -16.12
CA ILE A 224 -1.35 27.50 -16.02
C ILE A 224 -0.37 26.34 -16.03
N CYS A 225 0.59 26.31 -16.97
CA CYS A 225 1.62 25.27 -17.00
C CYS A 225 2.42 25.23 -15.70
N PHE A 226 2.71 26.39 -15.10
CA PHE A 226 3.44 26.48 -13.84
C PHE A 226 2.65 25.91 -12.66
N VAL A 227 1.35 26.21 -12.56
CA VAL A 227 0.50 25.67 -11.49
C VAL A 227 0.41 24.15 -11.60
N VAL A 228 0.18 23.61 -12.80
CA VAL A 228 0.12 22.15 -13.02
C VAL A 228 1.47 21.48 -12.79
N LEU A 229 2.56 22.15 -13.18
CA LEU A 229 3.92 21.70 -12.90
C LEU A 229 4.17 21.63 -11.39
N LEU A 230 3.78 22.66 -10.64
CA LEU A 230 3.94 22.71 -9.19
C LEU A 230 3.14 21.61 -8.51
N ASP A 231 1.88 21.40 -8.91
CA ASP A 231 1.04 20.29 -8.42
C ASP A 231 1.70 18.92 -8.68
N SER A 232 2.16 18.70 -9.91
CA SER A 232 2.85 17.45 -10.30
C SER A 232 4.14 17.22 -9.50
N VAL A 233 4.92 18.29 -9.25
CA VAL A 233 6.15 18.22 -8.45
C VAL A 233 5.83 17.96 -6.99
N VAL A 234 4.81 18.60 -6.41
CA VAL A 234 4.37 18.37 -5.03
C VAL A 234 3.91 16.92 -4.84
N PHE A 235 3.21 16.34 -5.82
CA PHE A 235 2.81 14.93 -5.79
C PHE A 235 4.02 13.97 -5.79
N VAL A 236 5.06 14.27 -6.56
CA VAL A 236 6.28 13.43 -6.69
C VAL A 236 7.32 13.74 -5.61
N ALA A 237 7.27 14.89 -4.95
CA ALA A 237 8.26 15.29 -3.94
C ALA A 237 8.48 14.27 -2.80
N PRO A 238 7.43 13.63 -2.23
CA PRO A 238 7.61 12.63 -1.16
C PRO A 238 8.40 11.38 -1.57
N ILE A 239 8.58 11.15 -2.89
CA ILE A 239 9.37 10.04 -3.43
C ILE A 239 10.87 10.26 -3.19
N TYR A 240 11.34 11.51 -3.26
CA TYR A 240 12.76 11.84 -3.24
C TYR A 240 13.21 12.52 -1.97
N PHE A 241 12.37 13.43 -1.47
CA PHE A 241 12.63 14.06 -0.21
C PHE A 241 12.07 13.12 0.84
N ASN A 242 12.96 12.65 1.70
CA ASN A 242 12.64 12.05 2.99
C ASN A 242 12.06 13.13 3.93
N ALA A 243 11.07 13.85 3.42
CA ALA A 243 10.24 14.72 4.21
C ALA A 243 9.39 13.76 5.02
N SER A 244 9.87 13.45 6.22
CA SER A 244 9.00 13.17 7.37
C SER A 244 7.75 14.02 7.16
N THR A 245 6.58 13.40 7.22
CA THR A 245 5.32 13.81 6.58
C THR A 245 4.71 15.15 7.08
N THR A 246 5.52 16.15 7.40
CA THR A 246 5.19 17.50 7.86
C THR A 246 4.35 18.27 6.83
N PHE A 247 4.36 17.88 5.55
CA PHE A 247 3.48 18.46 4.52
C PHE A 247 2.04 17.88 4.48
N LYS A 248 1.60 17.11 5.49
CA LYS A 248 0.20 16.64 5.60
C LYS A 248 -0.77 17.66 6.22
N SER A 249 -0.33 18.86 6.64
CA SER A 249 -1.25 19.85 7.21
C SER A 249 -2.04 20.66 6.17
N ILE A 250 -1.91 20.37 4.87
CA ILE A 250 -2.78 20.95 3.83
C ILE A 250 -3.96 19.99 3.66
N PRO A 251 -5.18 20.35 4.11
CA PRO A 251 -6.36 19.52 3.93
C PRO A 251 -6.64 19.35 2.43
N TRP A 252 -6.77 18.10 1.97
CA TRP A 252 -7.16 17.77 0.59
C TRP A 252 -8.57 18.29 0.24
N SER A 253 -9.32 18.82 1.20
CA SER A 253 -10.59 19.51 1.01
C SER A 253 -10.47 20.92 0.42
N CYS A 254 -9.25 21.42 0.14
CA CYS A 254 -9.04 22.74 -0.46
C CYS A 254 -8.72 22.71 -1.97
N CYS A 255 -8.58 21.53 -2.59
CA CYS A 255 -8.22 21.41 -4.02
C CYS A 255 -9.31 20.82 -4.92
N PHE A 256 -10.56 20.71 -4.44
CA PHE A 256 -11.73 20.42 -5.28
C PHE A 256 -12.90 21.33 -4.91
#